data_AF-A0A0B7I7J2-F1
#
_entry.id   AF-A0A0B7I7J2-F1
#
_cell.length_a   1.000
_cell.length_b   1.000
_cell.length_c   1.000
_cell.angle_alpha   90.00
_cell.angle_beta   90.00
_cell.angle_gamma   90.00
#
_symmetry.space_group_name_H-M   'P 1'
#
loop_
_entity.id
_entity.type
_entity.pdbx_description
1 polymer ?
#
loop_
_entity_poly.entity_id
_entity_poly.type
_entity_poly.pdbx_seq_one_letter_code
_entity_poly.pdbx_strand_id
1 'polypeptide(L)'
;MRDYENDKAMGKNTLVVKMGSNLAKFYHYYLVVVAMLSMLVFSVLHLQTGWQLVYLLVFIPLALHLITVKNNKVLKNLDKELKKVALSTFFMSLLFFIGQIL
;
A
#
# COMPACT_ATOMS: atom_id res chain seq x y z
N MET A 1 -6.82 9.19 5.45
CA MET A 1 -5.73 10.16 5.74
C MET A 1 -5.96 11.50 5.07
N ARG A 2 -6.22 11.55 3.75
CA ARG A 2 -6.48 12.81 3.04
C ARG A 2 -7.62 13.66 3.64
N ASP A 3 -8.68 12.99 4.09
CA ASP A 3 -9.92 13.61 4.56
C ASP A 3 -9.88 13.91 6.07
N TYR A 4 -8.71 13.78 6.72
CA TYR A 4 -8.60 13.86 8.19
C TYR A 4 -9.17 15.15 8.78
N GLU A 5 -8.83 16.32 8.23
CA GLU A 5 -9.30 17.61 8.75
C GLU A 5 -10.83 17.73 8.61
N ASN A 6 -11.38 17.33 7.45
CA ASN A 6 -12.82 17.36 7.20
C ASN A 6 -13.57 16.35 8.09
N ASP A 7 -13.07 15.12 8.18
CA ASP A 7 -13.65 14.07 9.01
C ASP A 7 -13.64 14.46 10.49
N LYS A 8 -12.56 15.11 10.97
CA LYS A 8 -12.44 15.61 12.33
C LYS A 8 -13.41 16.76 12.59
N ALA A 9 -13.50 17.74 11.67
CA ALA A 9 -14.43 18.87 11.79
C ALA A 9 -15.90 18.44 11.81
N MET A 10 -16.24 17.37 11.09
CA MET A 10 -17.59 16.80 11.05
C MET A 10 -17.87 15.80 12.20
N GLY A 11 -16.94 15.63 13.15
CA GLY A 11 -17.13 14.73 14.29
C GLY A 11 -17.19 13.24 13.91
N LYS A 12 -16.58 12.83 12.79
CA LYS A 12 -16.61 11.43 12.33
C LYS A 12 -15.65 10.56 13.15
N ASN A 13 -16.11 9.38 13.55
CA ASN A 13 -15.37 8.43 14.38
C ASN A 13 -14.48 7.46 13.57
N THR A 14 -13.75 7.95 12.55
CA THR A 14 -12.87 7.09 11.75
C THR A 14 -11.61 6.70 12.51
N LEU A 15 -10.97 5.58 12.15
CA LEU A 15 -9.69 5.16 12.75
C LEU A 15 -8.62 6.26 12.64
N VAL A 16 -8.57 6.94 11.49
CA VAL A 16 -7.63 8.03 11.24
C VAL A 16 -7.89 9.23 12.15
N VAL A 17 -9.16 9.58 12.43
CA VAL A 17 -9.50 10.65 13.38
C VAL A 17 -9.12 10.26 14.81
N LYS A 18 -9.40 9.02 15.22
CA LYS A 18 -9.08 8.51 16.57
C LYS A 18 -7.57 8.43 16.84
N MET A 19 -6.78 7.99 15.85
CA MET A 19 -5.34 7.79 15.99
C MET A 19 -4.53 9.06 15.67
N GLY A 20 -5.10 10.01 14.93
CA GLY A 20 -4.40 11.17 14.42
C GLY A 20 -3.57 10.87 13.16
N SER A 21 -3.21 11.93 12.44
CA SER A 21 -2.56 11.85 11.12
C SER A 21 -1.19 11.17 11.14
N ASN A 22 -0.40 11.36 12.20
CA ASN A 22 0.93 10.75 12.33
C ASN A 22 0.86 9.24 12.52
N LEU A 23 0.03 8.75 13.45
CA LEU A 23 -0.16 7.31 13.67
C LEU A 23 -0.87 6.67 12.48
N ALA A 24 -1.77 7.37 11.80
CA ALA A 24 -2.41 6.87 10.58
C ALA A 24 -1.40 6.60 9.45
N LYS A 25 -0.34 7.41 9.33
CA LYS A 25 0.76 7.13 8.39
C LYS A 25 1.51 5.87 8.81
N PHE A 26 1.89 5.75 10.09
CA PHE A 26 2.56 4.55 10.60
C PHE A 26 1.73 3.28 10.35
N TYR A 27 0.43 3.35 10.63
CA TYR A 27 -0.52 2.29 10.33
C TYR A 27 -0.54 1.91 8.83
N HIS A 28 -0.52 2.90 7.94
CA HIS A 28 -0.44 2.66 6.50
C HIS A 28 0.88 1.97 6.09
N TYR A 29 2.03 2.38 6.63
CA TYR A 29 3.30 1.69 6.40
C TYR A 29 3.23 0.23 6.80
N TYR A 30 2.72 -0.01 8.01
CA TYR A 30 2.59 -1.35 8.55
C TYR A 30 1.75 -2.24 7.62
N LEU A 31 0.58 -1.77 7.17
CA LEU A 31 -0.27 -2.54 6.27
C LEU A 31 0.43 -2.90 4.95
N VAL A 32 1.09 -1.93 4.31
CA VAL A 32 1.72 -2.16 3.00
C VAL A 32 2.93 -3.09 3.14
N VAL A 33 3.80 -2.86 4.12
CA VAL A 33 4.99 -3.68 4.33
C VAL A 33 4.62 -5.11 4.72
N VAL A 34 3.65 -5.29 5.61
CA VAL A 34 3.17 -6.63 5.99
C VAL A 34 2.56 -7.35 4.79
N ALA A 35 1.77 -6.66 3.95
CA ALA A 35 1.22 -7.28 2.74
C ALA A 35 2.33 -7.75 1.77
N MET A 36 3.35 -6.90 1.55
CA MET A 36 4.50 -7.25 0.70
C MET A 36 5.27 -8.46 1.26
N LEU A 37 5.56 -8.46 2.56
CA LEU A 37 6.26 -9.57 3.21
C LEU A 37 5.44 -10.86 3.17
N SER A 38 4.13 -10.81 3.47
CA SER A 38 3.25 -11.97 3.42
C SER A 38 3.20 -12.59 2.03
N MET A 39 3.11 -11.77 0.98
CA MET A 39 3.13 -12.29 -0.39
C MET A 39 4.48 -12.89 -0.76
N LEU A 40 5.59 -12.24 -0.38
CA LEU A 40 6.93 -12.77 -0.61
C LEU A 40 7.12 -14.13 0.11
N VAL A 41 6.74 -14.21 1.38
CA VAL A 41 6.80 -15.45 2.17
C VAL A 41 5.97 -16.54 1.50
N PHE A 42 4.74 -16.24 1.09
CA PHE A 42 3.90 -17.21 0.36
C PHE A 42 4.60 -17.74 -0.89
N SER A 43 5.14 -16.85 -1.73
CA SER A 43 5.80 -17.23 -2.98
C SER A 43 7.08 -18.04 -2.75
N VAL A 44 7.87 -17.72 -1.72
CA VAL A 44 9.09 -18.48 -1.38
C VAL A 44 8.74 -19.89 -0.91
N LEU A 45 7.67 -20.04 -0.12
CA LEU A 45 7.23 -21.35 0.37
C LEU A 45 6.64 -22.26 -0.73
N HIS A 46 6.11 -21.67 -1.80
CA HIS A 46 5.45 -22.40 -2.91
C HIS A 46 6.20 -22.22 -4.25
N LEU A 47 7.48 -21.88 -4.20
CA LEU A 47 8.24 -21.56 -5.39
C LEU A 47 8.48 -22.82 -6.25
N GLN A 48 7.96 -22.78 -7.47
CA GLN A 48 8.17 -23.81 -8.50
C GLN A 48 8.95 -23.25 -9.69
N THR A 49 8.63 -22.02 -10.11
CA THR A 49 9.22 -21.37 -11.28
C THR A 49 9.55 -19.92 -10.98
N GLY A 50 10.59 -19.37 -11.60
CA GLY A 50 10.96 -17.95 -11.46
C GLY A 50 9.87 -16.97 -11.90
N TRP A 51 8.94 -17.39 -12.78
CA TRP A 51 7.80 -16.58 -13.22
C TRP A 51 6.85 -16.17 -12.08
N GLN A 52 6.74 -16.99 -11.04
CA GLN A 52 5.93 -16.70 -9.85
C GLN A 52 6.40 -15.44 -9.09
N LEU A 53 7.62 -14.94 -9.34
CA LEU A 53 8.20 -13.78 -8.67
C LEU A 53 8.10 -12.48 -9.50
N VAL A 54 7.53 -12.50 -10.71
CA VAL A 54 7.45 -11.31 -11.58
C VAL A 54 6.65 -10.16 -10.95
N TYR A 55 5.68 -10.47 -10.09
CA TYR A 55 4.92 -9.44 -9.36
C TYR A 55 5.80 -8.56 -8.44
N LEU A 56 7.02 -9.00 -8.08
CA LEU A 56 7.96 -8.21 -7.28
C LEU A 56 8.36 -6.91 -7.97
N LEU A 57 8.21 -6.79 -9.29
CA LEU A 57 8.40 -5.52 -10.01
C LEU A 57 7.48 -4.41 -9.46
N VAL A 58 6.31 -4.76 -8.92
CA VAL A 58 5.35 -3.84 -8.33
C VAL A 58 5.78 -3.35 -6.95
N PHE A 59 6.76 -3.99 -6.31
CA PHE A 59 7.31 -3.48 -5.05
C PHE A 59 8.00 -2.12 -5.24
N ILE A 60 8.53 -1.84 -6.43
CA ILE A 60 9.20 -0.58 -6.74
C ILE A 60 8.24 0.62 -6.61
N PRO A 61 7.10 0.68 -7.34
CA PRO A 61 6.15 1.78 -7.18
C PRO A 61 5.51 1.84 -5.78
N LEU A 62 5.32 0.71 -5.09
CA LEU A 62 4.84 0.68 -3.71
C LEU A 62 5.85 1.28 -2.73
N ALA A 63 7.14 0.98 -2.88
CA ALA A 63 8.20 1.57 -2.05
C ALA A 63 8.30 3.09 -2.28
N LEU A 64 8.23 3.53 -3.54
CA LEU A 64 8.20 4.96 -3.87
C LEU A 64 6.96 5.67 -3.30
N HIS A 65 5.81 5.00 -3.33
CA HIS A 65 4.59 5.48 -2.69
C HIS A 65 4.79 5.67 -1.18
N LEU A 66 5.35 4.69 -0.49
CA LEU A 66 5.64 4.76 0.94
C LEU A 66 6.58 5.94 1.28
N ILE A 67 7.65 6.15 0.50
CA ILE A 67 8.54 7.30 0.67
C ILE A 67 7.78 8.62 0.48
N THR A 68 6.90 8.68 -0.53
CA THR A 68 6.11 9.87 -0.84
C THR A 68 5.14 10.21 0.31
N VAL A 69 4.44 9.21 0.86
CA VAL A 69 3.54 9.39 2.01
C VAL A 69 4.30 9.92 3.25
N LYS A 70 5.58 9.56 3.39
CA LYS A 70 6.41 9.90 4.58
C LYS A 70 6.72 11.38 4.57
N ASN A 71 7.21 11.82 3.42
CA ASN A 71 7.68 13.18 3.19
C ASN A 71 6.53 14.18 3.02
N ASN A 72 5.32 13.69 2.73
CA ASN A 72 4.18 14.56 2.51
C ASN A 72 3.64 15.16 3.81
N LYS A 73 3.79 16.47 3.98
CA LYS A 73 3.26 17.20 5.15
C LYS A 73 1.78 17.58 5.00
N VAL A 74 1.28 17.70 3.76
CA VAL A 74 -0.08 18.14 3.47
C VAL A 74 -0.94 16.93 3.10
N LEU A 75 -1.85 16.54 3.99
CA LEU A 75 -2.67 15.33 3.83
C LEU A 75 -3.48 15.30 2.54
N LYS A 76 -3.95 16.46 2.06
CA LYS A 76 -4.71 16.58 0.81
C LYS A 76 -3.88 16.16 -0.42
N ASN A 77 -2.56 16.33 -0.39
CA ASN A 77 -1.69 15.91 -1.49
C ASN A 77 -1.57 14.38 -1.62
N LEU A 78 -2.07 13.61 -0.64
CA LEU A 78 -2.14 12.15 -0.71
C LEU A 78 -3.21 11.64 -1.69
N ASP A 79 -4.06 12.52 -2.25
CA ASP A 79 -5.06 12.15 -3.25
C ASP A 79 -4.46 11.46 -4.48
N LYS A 80 -3.35 12.01 -4.97
CA LYS A 80 -2.65 11.47 -6.14
C LYS A 80 -2.07 10.09 -5.87
N GLU A 81 -1.70 9.84 -4.61
CA GLU A 81 -1.11 8.59 -4.17
C GLU A 81 -2.14 7.45 -4.11
N LEU A 82 -3.42 7.77 -3.87
CA LEU A 82 -4.50 6.77 -3.85
C LEU A 82 -4.59 6.00 -5.18
N LYS A 83 -4.50 6.71 -6.31
CA LYS A 83 -4.52 6.11 -7.64
C LYS A 83 -3.31 5.20 -7.87
N LYS A 84 -2.12 5.61 -7.40
CA LYS A 84 -0.88 4.84 -7.54
C LYS A 84 -0.95 3.51 -6.78
N VAL A 85 -1.45 3.54 -5.55
CA VAL A 85 -1.62 2.33 -4.74
C VAL A 85 -2.62 1.39 -5.41
N ALA A 86 -3.80 1.89 -5.79
CA ALA A 86 -4.84 1.07 -6.41
C ALA A 86 -4.35 0.39 -7.70
N LEU A 87 -3.66 1.14 -8.56
CA LEU A 87 -3.11 0.60 -9.80
C LEU A 87 -1.96 -0.39 -9.53
N SER A 88 -1.11 -0.11 -8.54
CA SER A 88 -0.06 -1.04 -8.13
C SER A 88 -0.68 -2.35 -7.62
N THR A 89 -1.65 -2.29 -6.72
CA THR A 89 -2.32 -3.51 -6.22
C THR A 89 -3.02 -4.29 -7.33
N PHE A 90 -3.62 -3.60 -8.32
CA PHE A 90 -4.21 -4.26 -9.48
C PHE A 90 -3.17 -5.01 -10.31
N PHE A 91 -2.07 -4.35 -10.70
CA PHE A 91 -0.99 -4.99 -11.45
C PHE A 91 -0.32 -6.11 -10.66
N MET A 92 -0.19 -5.95 -9.33
CA MET A 92 0.34 -6.98 -8.46
C MET A 92 -0.51 -8.25 -8.53
N SER A 93 -1.82 -8.13 -8.35
CA SER A 93 -2.75 -9.26 -8.44
C SER A 93 -2.73 -9.92 -9.82
N LEU A 94 -2.67 -9.11 -10.89
CA LEU A 94 -2.62 -9.62 -12.27
C LEU A 94 -1.33 -10.40 -12.56
N LEU A 95 -0.17 -9.82 -12.23
CA LEU A 95 1.13 -10.46 -12.42
C LEU A 95 1.30 -11.69 -11.54
N PHE A 96 0.79 -11.64 -10.31
CA PHE A 96 0.79 -12.78 -9.40
C PHE A 96 -0.03 -13.93 -10.00
N PHE A 97 -1.25 -13.67 -10.49
CA PHE A 97 -2.08 -14.68 -11.14
C PHE A 97 -1.41 -15.29 -12.37
N ILE A 98 -0.87 -14.47 -13.26
CA ILE A 98 -0.16 -14.95 -14.46
C ILE A 98 1.06 -15.79 -14.07
N GLY A 99 1.84 -15.33 -13.08
CA GLY A 99 3.02 -16.06 -12.59
C GLY A 99 2.71 -17.40 -11.94
N GLN A 100 1.48 -17.63 -11.44
CA GLN A 100 1.06 -18.93 -10.92
C GLN A 100 0.65 -19.92 -12.03
N ILE A 101 0.31 -19.43 -13.22
CA ILE A 101 -0.10 -20.26 -14.36
C ILE A 101 1.12 -20.67 -15.22
N LEU A 102 2.14 -19.81 -15.30
CA LEU A 102 3.38 -20.01 -16.06
C LEU A 102 4.46 -20.76 -15.26
#